data_AF-A0A849S1T1-F1
#
_entry.id   AF-A0A849S1T1-F1
#
_cell.length_a   1.000
_cell.length_b   1.000
_cell.length_c   1.000
_cell.angle_alpha   90.00
_cell.angle_beta   90.00
_cell.angle_gamma   90.00
#
_symmetry.space_group_name_H-M   'P 1'
#
loop_
_entity.id
_entity.type
_entity.pdbx_description
1 polymer ?
#
loop_
_entity_poly.entity_id
_entity_poly.type
_entity_poly.pdbx_seq_one_letter_code
_entity_poly.pdbx_strand_id
1 'polypeptide(L)' 'MGYPLEQLTEEVAYVAYHFHWPYSQIMSLEHFERKTWIAEIAKINRRLNEAMKSESADLHW' A
#
# COMPACT_ATOMS: atom_id res chain seq x y z
N MET A 1 -21.19 2.33 -13.56
CA MET A 1 -20.21 1.35 -14.04
C MET A 1 -19.69 0.60 -12.83
N GLY A 2 -19.74 -0.73 -12.83
CA GLY A 2 -19.35 -1.55 -11.67
C GLY A 2 -17.86 -1.44 -11.38
N TYR A 3 -17.50 -1.61 -10.11
CA TYR A 3 -16.11 -1.65 -9.68
C TYR A 3 -15.51 -3.00 -10.08
N PRO A 4 -14.44 -3.06 -10.90
CA PRO A 4 -13.90 -4.33 -11.39
C PRO A 4 -13.43 -5.24 -10.25
N LEU A 5 -13.86 -6.51 -10.28
CA LEU A 5 -13.56 -7.48 -9.20
C LEU A 5 -12.06 -7.77 -9.07
N GLU A 6 -11.33 -7.74 -10.19
CA GLU A 6 -9.87 -7.89 -10.22
C GLU A 6 -9.19 -6.74 -9.46
N GLN A 7 -9.60 -5.50 -9.74
CA GLN A 7 -9.08 -4.31 -9.04
C GLN A 7 -9.34 -4.39 -7.53
N LEU A 8 -10.54 -4.78 -7.12
CA LEU A 8 -10.87 -4.97 -5.69
C LEU A 8 -9.94 -5.96 -5.02
N THR A 9 -9.66 -7.08 -5.69
CA THR A 9 -8.82 -8.15 -5.16
C THR A 9 -7.39 -7.68 -4.97
N GLU A 10 -6.84 -6.95 -5.94
CA GLU A 10 -5.51 -6.35 -5.86
C GLU A 10 -5.41 -5.32 -4.73
N GLU A 11 -6.40 -4.42 -4.62
CA GLU A 11 -6.45 -3.40 -3.56
C GLU A 11 -6.50 -4.04 -2.16
N VAL A 12 -7.29 -5.10 -2.00
CA VAL A 12 -7.37 -5.83 -0.73
C VAL A 12 -6.07 -6.55 -0.41
N ALA A 13 -5.48 -7.25 -1.38
CA ALA A 13 -4.21 -7.96 -1.20
C ALA A 13 -3.08 -7.00 -0.82
N TYR A 14 -3.02 -5.83 -1.46
CA TYR A 14 -2.01 -4.80 -1.19
C TYR A 14 -2.11 -4.28 0.25
N VAL A 15 -3.32 -3.94 0.71
CA VAL A 15 -3.54 -3.46 2.09
C VAL A 15 -3.25 -4.56 3.11
N ALA A 16 -3.72 -5.79 2.85
CA ALA A 16 -3.48 -6.93 3.74
C ALA A 16 -1.99 -7.27 3.86
N TYR A 17 -1.24 -7.17 2.76
CA TYR A 17 0.19 -7.43 2.76
C TYR A 17 0.99 -6.42 3.61
N HIS A 18 0.61 -5.13 3.58
CA HIS A 18 1.36 -4.07 4.25
C HIS A 18 0.91 -3.77 5.68
N PHE A 19 -0.39 -3.84 5.98
CA PHE A 19 -0.92 -3.54 7.31
C PHE A 19 -1.39 -4.78 8.08
N HIS A 20 -1.39 -5.95 7.44
CA HIS A 20 -1.81 -7.22 8.05
C HIS A 20 -3.23 -7.17 8.64
N TRP A 21 -4.07 -6.28 8.12
CA TRP A 21 -5.48 -6.21 8.50
C TRP A 21 -6.22 -7.44 7.97
N PRO A 22 -7.20 -7.96 8.74
CA PRO A 22 -8.01 -9.07 8.29
C PRO A 22 -8.83 -8.67 7.06
N TYR A 23 -9.03 -9.63 6.16
CA TYR A 23 -9.80 -9.45 4.93
C TYR A 23 -11.18 -8.79 5.18
N SER A 24 -11.88 -9.22 6.22
CA SER A 24 -13.20 -8.69 6.60
C SER A 24 -13.16 -7.18 6.93
N GLN A 25 -12.12 -6.72 7.61
CA GLN A 25 -11.96 -5.31 7.94
C GLN A 25 -11.70 -4.49 6.68
N ILE A 26 -10.85 -4.98 5.76
CA ILE A 26 -10.55 -4.27 4.51
C ILE A 26 -11.80 -4.22 3.62
N MET A 27 -12.57 -5.30 3.57
CA MET A 27 -13.83 -5.37 2.83
C MET A 27 -14.90 -4.44 3.40
N SER A 28 -14.84 -4.10 4.69
CA SER A 28 -15.78 -3.16 5.32
C SER A 28 -15.49 -1.69 5.00
N LEU A 29 -14.31 -1.37 4.49
CA LEU A 29 -13.94 0.00 4.11
C LEU A 29 -14.70 0.46 2.89
N GLU A 30 -15.11 1.73 2.91
CA GLU A 30 -15.59 2.37 1.69
C GLU A 30 -14.49 2.41 0.63
N HIS A 31 -14.90 2.43 -0.64
CA HIS A 31 -13.96 2.45 -1.77
C HIS A 31 -12.94 3.60 -1.66
N PHE A 32 -13.40 4.77 -1.24
CA PHE A 32 -12.54 5.94 -1.09
C PHE A 32 -11.54 5.80 0.08
N GLU A 33 -11.97 5.21 1.19
CA GLU A 33 -11.10 4.95 2.34
C GLU A 33 -9.98 3.97 1.97
N ARG A 34 -10.33 2.89 1.28
CA ARG A 34 -9.36 1.89 0.80
C ARG A 34 -8.29 2.52 -0.08
N LYS A 35 -8.69 3.38 -1.03
CA LYS A 35 -7.77 4.15 -1.88
C LYS A 35 -6.85 5.07 -1.08
N THR A 36 -7.36 5.71 -0.03
CA THR A 36 -6.56 6.54 0.87
C THR A 36 -5.45 5.72 1.53
N TRP A 37 -5.77 4.53 2.05
CA TRP A 37 -4.79 3.66 2.67
C TRP A 37 -3.74 3.15 1.68
N ILE A 38 -4.14 2.79 0.46
CA ILE A 38 -3.20 2.43 -0.61
C ILE A 38 -2.20 3.57 -0.90
N ALA A 39 -2.69 4.81 -0.97
CA ALA A 39 -1.84 5.97 -1.21
C ALA A 39 -0.83 6.22 -0.07
N GLU A 40 -1.25 6.07 1.20
CA GLU A 40 -0.35 6.21 2.34
C GLU A 40 0.69 5.09 2.41
N ILE A 41 0.31 3.84 2.10
CA ILE A 41 1.28 2.73 1.98
C ILE A 41 2.33 3.06 0.92
N ALA A 42 1.92 3.52 -0.27
CA ALA A 42 2.84 3.88 -1.35
C ALA A 42 3.80 5.01 -0.95
N LYS A 43 3.32 5.99 -0.20
CA LYS A 43 4.11 7.11 0.33
C LYS A 43 5.13 6.67 1.37
N ILE A 44 4.77 5.77 2.28
CA ILE A 44 5.70 5.16 3.25
C ILE A 44 6.78 4.39 2.51
N ASN A 45 6.40 3.50 1.60
CA ASN A 45 7.34 2.68 0.83
C ASN A 45 8.31 3.54 0.01
N ARG A 46 7.83 4.64 -0.59
CA ARG A 46 8.69 5.58 -1.30
C ARG A 46 9.76 6.19 -0.39
N ARG A 47 9.35 6.70 0.78
CA ARG A 47 10.27 7.32 1.74
C ARG A 47 11.32 6.33 2.25
N LEU A 48 10.91 5.10 2.57
CA LEU A 48 11.84 4.05 3.00
C LEU A 48 12.86 3.71 1.91
N ASN A 49 12.40 3.53 0.67
CA ASN A 49 13.28 3.26 -0.46
C ASN A 49 14.24 4.42 -0.76
N GLU A 50 13.79 5.67 -0.61
CA GLU A 50 14.65 6.86 -0.75
C GLU A 50 15.73 6.90 0.34
N ALA A 51 15.36 6.65 1.60
CA ALA A 51 16.29 6.61 2.72
C ALA A 51 17.34 5.49 2.59
N MET A 52 16.92 4.29 2.15
CA MET A 52 17.84 3.18 1.90
C MET A 52 18.82 3.46 0.75
N LYS A 53 18.37 4.17 -0.29
CA LYS A 53 19.22 4.58 -1.41
C LYS A 53 20.25 5.61 -0.98
N SER A 54 19.89 6.59 -0.14
CA SER A 54 20.87 7.56 0.36
C SER A 54 21.93 6.89 1.23
N GLU A 55 21.53 6.00 2.14
CA GLU A 55 22.47 5.28 3.01
C GLU A 55 23.45 4.39 2.21
N SER A 56 22.95 3.71 1.18
CA SER A 56 23.79 2.89 0.29
C SER A 56 24.76 3.72 -0.56
N ALA A 57 24.39 4.95 -0.93
CA ALA A 57 25.25 5.87 -1.66
C ALA A 57 26.37 6.44 -0.77
N ASP A 58 26.08 6.64 0.52
CA ASP A 58 27.05 7.14 1.50
C ASP A 58 28.11 6.10 1.89
N LEU A 59 27.81 4.80 1.75
CA LEU A 59 28.73 3.69 2.02
C LEU A 59 29.66 3.33 0.85
N HIS A 60 29.50 3.98 -0.31
CA HIS A 60 30.22 3.65 -1.54
C HIS A 60 31.21 4.78 -1.92
N TRP A 61 32.08 5.14 -0.97
CA TRP A 61 33.34 5.87 -1.19
C TRP A 61 34.53 4.96 -0.84
#